data_AF-A0A529SGK0-F1
#
_entry.id   AF-A0A529SGK0-F1
#
_cell.length_a   1.000
_cell.length_b   1.000
_cell.length_c   1.000
_cell.angle_alpha   90.00
_cell.angle_beta   90.00
_cell.angle_gamma   90.00
#
_symmetry.space_group_name_H-M   'P 1'
#
loop_
_entity.id
_entity.type
_entity.pdbx_description
1 polymer ?
#
loop_
_entity_poly.entity_id
_entity_poly.type
_entity_poly.pdbx_seq_one_letter_code
_entity_poly.pdbx_strand_id
1 'polypeptide(L)'
;VRDGNGKVIGVRTDRAGGVVFANVVVLAEGVSGLLGTRAGLREMPKPETVALAVKEMHFLPEEVIGQRFGVKGDEGCVIEAVGTISRSMAGLGFLYTNKESISLGIGCLVSDFAATMESPSALLDAMKN
;
A
#
# COMPACT_ATOMS: atom_id res chain seq x y z
N VAL A 1 2.72 -15.89 -21.45
CA VAL A 1 2.72 -16.76 -22.66
C VAL A 1 4.12 -17.34 -22.80
N ARG A 2 4.22 -18.64 -23.06
CA ARG A 2 5.51 -19.34 -23.17
C ARG A 2 5.61 -20.05 -24.52
N ASP A 3 6.82 -20.17 -25.05
CA ASP A 3 7.09 -21.04 -26.20
C ASP A 3 7.24 -22.52 -25.77
N GLY A 4 7.52 -23.40 -26.73
CA GLY A 4 7.73 -24.83 -26.48
C GLY A 4 8.95 -25.16 -25.61
N ASN A 5 9.86 -24.23 -25.42
CA ASN A 5 11.05 -24.37 -24.56
C ASN A 5 10.80 -23.77 -23.16
N GLY A 6 9.58 -23.29 -22.88
CA GLY A 6 9.23 -22.67 -21.60
C GLY A 6 9.67 -21.22 -21.46
N LYS A 7 10.28 -20.61 -22.48
CA LYS A 7 10.70 -19.20 -22.46
C LYS A 7 9.46 -18.30 -22.47
N VAL A 8 9.45 -17.27 -21.64
CA VAL A 8 8.39 -16.25 -21.67
C VAL A 8 8.54 -15.42 -22.94
N ILE A 9 7.48 -15.34 -23.75
CA ILE A 9 7.44 -14.63 -25.04
C ILE A 9 6.36 -13.55 -25.09
N GLY A 10 5.76 -13.23 -23.95
CA GLY A 10 4.68 -12.24 -23.87
C GLY A 10 3.71 -12.50 -22.71
N VAL A 11 2.65 -11.70 -22.69
CA VAL A 11 1.58 -11.75 -21.68
C VAL A 11 0.23 -12.01 -22.34
N ARG A 12 -0.70 -12.60 -21.58
CA ARG A 12 -2.10 -12.73 -21.98
C ARG A 12 -2.92 -11.87 -21.04
N THR A 13 -3.71 -10.99 -21.61
CA THR A 13 -4.69 -10.13 -20.92
C THR A 13 -6.09 -10.68 -21.17
N ASP A 14 -7.07 -10.13 -20.45
CA ASP A 14 -8.49 -10.40 -20.57
C ASP A 14 -9.16 -9.76 -21.82
N ARG A 15 -8.40 -8.98 -22.61
CA ARG A 15 -8.90 -8.29 -23.80
C ARG A 15 -9.12 -9.25 -24.98
N ALA A 16 -10.01 -8.88 -25.90
CA ALA A 16 -10.14 -9.56 -27.19
C ALA A 16 -8.83 -9.47 -27.96
N GLY A 17 -8.32 -10.60 -28.45
CA GLY A 17 -6.96 -10.66 -29.04
C GLY A 17 -5.84 -10.40 -28.02
N GLY A 18 -6.10 -10.56 -26.71
CA GLY A 18 -5.29 -10.08 -25.59
C GLY A 18 -3.90 -10.67 -25.40
N VAL A 19 -3.34 -11.34 -26.41
CA VAL A 19 -1.94 -11.77 -26.39
C VAL A 19 -1.06 -10.63 -26.88
N VAL A 20 -0.13 -10.19 -26.04
CA VAL A 20 0.90 -9.21 -26.39
C VAL A 20 2.25 -9.92 -26.35
N PHE A 21 2.91 -10.03 -27.50
CA PHE A 21 4.23 -10.63 -27.61
C PHE A 21 5.32 -9.64 -27.23
N ALA A 22 6.37 -10.12 -26.56
CA ALA A 22 7.54 -9.34 -26.20
C ALA A 22 8.76 -10.25 -26.03
N ASN A 23 9.95 -9.74 -26.32
CA ASN A 23 11.20 -10.47 -26.08
C ASN A 23 11.55 -10.56 -24.58
N VAL A 24 11.09 -9.58 -23.79
CA VAL A 24 11.30 -9.47 -22.35
C VAL A 24 9.99 -9.06 -21.68
N VAL A 25 9.67 -9.70 -20.55
CA VAL A 25 8.51 -9.37 -19.72
C VAL A 25 9.00 -9.04 -18.32
N VAL A 26 8.64 -7.87 -17.80
CA VAL A 26 8.97 -7.43 -16.43
C VAL A 26 7.72 -7.58 -15.57
N LEU A 27 7.83 -8.34 -14.48
CA LEU A 27 6.77 -8.46 -13.48
C LEU A 27 6.90 -7.33 -12.46
N ALA A 28 6.05 -6.31 -12.58
CA ALA A 28 5.98 -5.17 -11.68
C ALA A 28 4.64 -5.13 -10.91
N GLU A 29 4.19 -6.28 -10.42
CA GLU A 29 2.83 -6.48 -9.87
C GLU A 29 2.66 -6.05 -8.40
N GLY A 30 3.70 -5.48 -7.77
CA GLY A 30 3.67 -5.07 -6.37
C GLY A 30 3.59 -6.22 -5.36
N VAL A 31 3.11 -5.91 -4.15
CA VAL A 31 3.13 -6.83 -3.00
C VAL A 31 2.38 -8.14 -3.28
N SER A 32 1.18 -8.06 -3.84
CA SER A 32 0.30 -9.22 -4.11
C SER A 32 0.47 -9.83 -5.50
N GLY A 33 1.57 -9.57 -6.22
CA GLY A 33 1.89 -10.16 -7.53
C GLY A 33 1.61 -11.66 -7.68
N LEU A 34 0.47 -11.96 -8.31
CA LEU A 34 -0.04 -13.30 -8.50
C LEU A 34 0.64 -14.03 -9.64
N LEU A 35 1.03 -13.32 -10.71
CA LEU A 35 1.66 -13.94 -11.87
C LEU A 35 3.05 -14.45 -11.51
N GLY A 36 3.84 -13.68 -10.76
CA GLY A 36 5.13 -14.12 -10.23
C GLY A 36 5.02 -15.40 -9.40
N THR A 37 4.03 -15.47 -8.50
CA THR A 37 3.80 -16.65 -7.65
C THR A 37 3.34 -17.86 -8.47
N ARG A 38 2.37 -17.69 -9.38
CA ARG A 38 1.90 -18.77 -10.26
C ARG A 38 2.98 -19.23 -11.25
N ALA A 39 3.93 -18.36 -11.60
CA ALA A 39 5.05 -18.69 -12.45
C ALA A 39 6.24 -19.33 -11.70
N GLY A 40 6.14 -19.50 -10.38
CA GLY A 40 7.20 -20.05 -9.53
C GLY A 40 8.41 -19.12 -9.38
N LEU A 41 8.25 -17.83 -9.66
CA LEU A 41 9.34 -16.84 -9.60
C LEU A 41 9.47 -16.19 -8.23
N ARG A 42 8.45 -16.29 -7.37
CA ARG A 42 8.45 -15.77 -6.00
C ARG A 42 7.42 -16.49 -5.14
N GLU A 43 7.63 -16.49 -3.83
CA GLU A 43 6.64 -16.98 -2.87
C GLU A 43 5.58 -15.92 -2.57
N MET A 44 4.44 -16.36 -2.02
CA MET A 44 3.46 -15.43 -1.45
C MET A 44 4.00 -14.91 -0.09
N PRO A 45 3.92 -13.60 0.20
CA PRO A 45 4.32 -13.08 1.51
C PRO A 45 3.54 -13.74 2.63
N LYS A 46 4.21 -14.02 3.75
CA LYS A 46 3.56 -14.54 4.96
C LYS A 46 2.91 -13.39 5.75
N PRO A 47 1.82 -13.62 6.49
CA PRO A 47 1.14 -12.58 7.26
C PRO A 47 2.04 -11.78 8.21
N GLU A 48 3.08 -12.40 8.77
CA GLU A 48 4.06 -11.80 9.66
C GLU A 48 5.14 -10.95 8.96
N THR A 49 5.20 -10.98 7.62
CA THR A 49 6.17 -10.21 6.83
C THR A 49 5.54 -9.14 5.95
N VAL A 50 4.22 -8.94 6.07
CA VAL A 50 3.48 -7.93 5.31
C VAL A 50 2.54 -7.16 6.23
N ALA A 51 2.51 -5.84 6.06
CA ALA A 51 1.56 -4.97 6.73
C ALA A 51 0.35 -4.67 5.83
N LEU A 52 -0.84 -4.70 6.43
CA LEU A 52 -2.03 -4.12 5.82
C LEU A 52 -2.16 -2.68 6.29
N ALA A 53 -2.20 -1.74 5.36
CA ALA A 53 -2.39 -0.34 5.65
C ALA A 53 -3.74 0.14 5.12
N VAL A 54 -4.43 0.94 5.92
CA VAL A 54 -5.57 1.74 5.49
C VAL A 54 -5.19 3.21 5.48
N LYS A 55 -5.73 3.95 4.53
CA LYS A 55 -5.43 5.36 4.31
C LYS A 55 -6.69 6.11 3.91
N GLU A 56 -6.86 7.29 4.48
CA GLU A 56 -7.78 8.31 4.04
C GLU A 56 -7.03 9.52 3.46
N MET A 57 -7.71 10.23 2.57
CA MET A 57 -7.24 11.49 2.03
C MET A 57 -8.28 12.56 2.36
N HIS A 58 -7.85 13.63 3.01
CA HIS A 58 -8.73 14.74 3.36
C HIS A 58 -8.28 15.99 2.61
N PHE A 59 -9.14 16.48 1.71
CA PHE A 59 -8.89 17.72 1.00
C PHE A 59 -8.98 18.91 1.95
N LEU A 60 -7.96 19.77 1.89
CA LEU A 60 -7.85 20.97 2.70
C LEU A 60 -7.19 22.05 1.85
N PRO A 61 -7.61 23.33 1.95
CA PRO A 61 -6.90 24.41 1.30
C PRO A 61 -5.44 24.46 1.73
N GLU A 62 -4.54 24.77 0.79
CA GLU A 62 -3.09 24.86 1.03
C GLU A 62 -2.76 25.78 2.23
N GLU A 63 -3.47 26.90 2.36
CA GLU A 63 -3.31 27.83 3.49
C GLU A 63 -3.60 27.15 4.84
N VAL A 64 -4.63 26.31 4.91
CA VAL A 64 -5.00 25.58 6.14
C VAL A 64 -3.94 24.54 6.48
N ILE A 65 -3.37 23.87 5.48
CA ILE A 65 -2.26 22.94 5.66
C ILE A 65 -1.03 23.69 6.18
N GLY A 66 -0.66 24.79 5.52
CA GLY A 66 0.46 25.63 5.95
C GLY A 66 0.32 26.14 7.39
N GLN A 67 -0.88 26.60 7.77
CA GLN A 67 -1.18 27.06 9.13
C GLN A 67 -1.10 25.93 10.18
N ARG A 68 -1.57 24.72 9.86
CA ARG A 68 -1.61 23.60 10.82
C ARG A 68 -0.26 22.90 11.01
N PHE A 69 0.51 22.80 9.93
CA PHE A 69 1.76 22.02 9.92
C PHE A 69 3.02 22.89 9.87
N GLY A 70 2.87 24.22 9.80
CA GLY A 70 3.99 25.16 9.83
C GLY A 70 4.87 25.14 8.57
N VAL A 71 4.30 24.74 7.43
CA VAL A 71 5.00 24.60 6.13
C VAL A 71 4.64 25.74 5.17
N LYS A 72 5.53 26.05 4.22
CA LYS A 72 5.32 27.10 3.20
C LYS A 72 5.74 26.65 1.81
N GLY A 73 5.02 27.09 0.79
CA GLY A 73 5.34 26.79 -0.62
C GLY A 73 5.36 25.28 -0.87
N ASP A 74 6.47 24.78 -1.40
CA ASP A 74 6.66 23.35 -1.70
C ASP A 74 7.24 22.53 -0.52
N GLU A 75 7.30 23.09 0.70
CA GLU A 75 7.65 22.33 1.90
C GLU A 75 6.57 21.30 2.26
N GLY A 76 6.97 20.23 2.93
CA GLY A 76 6.06 19.20 3.43
C GLY A 76 6.42 18.77 4.85
N CYS A 77 5.43 18.28 5.57
CA CYS A 77 5.57 17.67 6.88
C CYS A 77 5.19 16.20 6.81
N VAL A 78 6.03 15.36 7.43
CA VAL A 78 5.79 13.94 7.64
C VAL A 78 5.73 13.71 9.13
N ILE A 79 4.59 13.19 9.59
CA ILE A 79 4.38 12.76 10.97
C ILE A 79 4.24 11.25 10.96
N GLU A 80 5.05 10.60 11.78
CA GLU A 80 4.95 9.18 12.09
C GLU A 80 4.51 9.05 13.55
N ALA A 81 3.48 8.24 13.79
CA ALA A 81 2.87 8.06 15.09
C ALA A 81 3.04 6.60 15.54
N VAL A 82 3.50 6.43 16.78
CA VAL A 82 3.66 5.14 17.44
C VAL A 82 3.04 5.21 18.84
N GLY A 83 2.57 4.07 19.34
CA GLY A 83 2.00 3.97 20.69
C GLY A 83 0.68 3.21 20.71
N THR A 84 -0.20 3.59 21.64
CA THR A 84 -1.49 2.91 21.86
C THR A 84 -2.45 3.00 20.67
N ILE A 85 -2.17 3.86 19.69
CA ILE A 85 -2.95 4.02 18.46
C ILE A 85 -3.02 2.72 17.62
N SER A 86 -2.04 1.82 17.74
CA SER A 86 -2.04 0.52 17.05
C SER A 86 -2.65 -0.61 17.90
N ARG A 87 -3.21 -0.30 19.08
CA ARG A 87 -3.81 -1.29 20.00
C ARG A 87 -2.89 -2.48 20.29
N SER A 88 -1.61 -2.18 20.55
CA SER A 88 -0.55 -3.16 20.83
C SER A 88 -0.13 -4.03 19.63
N MET A 89 -0.68 -3.81 18.44
CA MET A 89 -0.18 -4.42 17.21
C MET A 89 1.12 -3.76 16.76
N ALA A 90 1.99 -4.52 16.10
CA ALA A 90 3.17 -3.99 15.43
C ALA A 90 2.73 -3.14 14.23
N GLY A 91 2.69 -1.83 14.42
CA GLY A 91 2.16 -0.90 13.44
C GLY A 91 2.65 0.53 13.59
N LEU A 92 2.38 1.32 12.56
CA LEU A 92 2.79 2.70 12.41
C LEU A 92 1.63 3.51 11.82
N GLY A 93 1.24 4.57 12.53
CA GLY A 93 0.35 5.59 12.01
C GLY A 93 1.16 6.65 11.26
N PHE A 94 0.59 7.26 10.23
CA PHE A 94 1.24 8.31 9.46
C PHE A 94 0.28 9.44 9.10
N LEU A 95 0.80 10.65 9.05
CA LEU A 95 0.12 11.83 8.52
C LEU A 95 1.10 12.62 7.64
N TYR A 96 0.79 12.76 6.36
CA TYR A 96 1.60 13.52 5.39
C TYR A 96 0.82 14.69 4.82
N THR A 97 1.49 15.82 4.64
CA THR A 97 0.94 16.96 3.89
C THR A 97 1.16 16.77 2.39
N ASN A 98 0.09 16.86 1.62
CA ASN A 98 0.15 17.05 0.16
C ASN A 98 -0.15 18.53 -0.15
N LYS A 99 -0.15 18.92 -1.43
CA LYS A 99 -0.44 20.31 -1.85
C LYS A 99 -1.86 20.77 -1.49
N GLU A 100 -2.85 19.91 -1.72
CA GLU A 100 -4.28 20.26 -1.57
C GLU A 100 -5.02 19.29 -0.63
N SER A 101 -4.28 18.49 0.13
CA SER A 101 -4.85 17.49 1.02
C SER A 101 -3.85 17.05 2.09
N ILE A 102 -4.33 16.30 3.07
CA ILE A 102 -3.48 15.46 3.91
C ILE A 102 -3.75 13.98 3.62
N SER A 103 -2.72 13.15 3.78
CA SER A 103 -2.80 11.69 3.76
C SER A 103 -2.71 11.20 5.20
N LEU A 104 -3.76 10.59 5.73
CA LEU A 104 -3.77 10.00 7.06
C LEU A 104 -3.91 8.48 6.93
N GLY A 105 -3.14 7.71 7.68
CA GLY A 105 -3.31 6.26 7.65
C GLY A 105 -2.63 5.56 8.80
N ILE A 106 -2.90 4.26 8.88
CA ILE A 106 -2.27 3.37 9.84
C ILE A 106 -2.09 2.00 9.19
N GLY A 107 -0.94 1.38 9.44
CA GLY A 107 -0.66 0.02 9.00
C GLY A 107 -0.16 -0.85 10.14
N CYS A 108 -0.59 -2.10 10.17
CA CYS A 108 -0.10 -3.12 11.11
C CYS A 108 0.14 -4.43 10.36
N LEU A 109 0.90 -5.35 10.96
CA LEU A 109 1.11 -6.69 10.39
C LEU A 109 -0.22 -7.41 10.13
N VAL A 110 -0.31 -8.13 9.01
CA VAL A 110 -1.50 -8.93 8.69
C VAL A 110 -1.70 -10.02 9.75
N SER A 111 -0.63 -10.57 10.30
CA SER A 111 -0.70 -11.52 11.42
C SER A 111 -1.43 -10.95 12.63
N ASP A 112 -1.19 -9.68 12.96
CA ASP A 112 -1.76 -9.04 14.14
C ASP A 112 -3.23 -8.70 13.93
N PHE A 113 -3.60 -8.21 12.75
CA PHE A 113 -5.01 -8.03 12.38
C PHE A 113 -5.78 -9.35 12.41
N ALA A 114 -5.17 -10.43 11.90
CA ALA A 114 -5.80 -11.75 11.91
C ALA A 114 -5.96 -12.29 13.34
N ALA A 115 -4.98 -12.08 14.22
CA ALA A 115 -5.03 -12.55 15.61
C ALA A 115 -6.02 -11.75 16.48
N THR A 116 -6.10 -10.44 16.28
CA THR A 116 -6.97 -9.54 17.07
C THR A 116 -8.37 -9.42 16.51
N MET A 117 -8.58 -9.77 15.23
CA MET A 117 -9.82 -9.54 14.47
C MET A 117 -10.25 -8.06 14.46
N GLU A 118 -9.29 -7.16 14.65
CA GLU A 118 -9.51 -5.72 14.59
C GLU A 118 -9.83 -5.30 13.15
N SER A 119 -10.77 -4.36 13.01
CA SER A 119 -11.07 -3.77 11.70
C SER A 119 -10.01 -2.69 11.40
N PRO A 120 -9.27 -2.80 10.27
CA PRO A 120 -8.30 -1.78 9.90
C PRO A 120 -8.91 -0.38 9.78
N SER A 121 -10.12 -0.26 9.22
CA SER A 121 -10.79 1.04 9.10
C SER A 121 -11.20 1.60 10.47
N ALA A 122 -11.68 0.75 11.39
CA ALA A 122 -12.02 1.18 12.74
C ALA A 122 -10.78 1.64 13.53
N LEU A 123 -9.62 1.02 13.27
CA LEU A 123 -8.34 1.45 13.84
C LEU A 123 -7.96 2.86 13.36
N LEU A 124 -8.13 3.14 12.06
CA LEU A 124 -7.92 4.48 11.49
C LEU A 124 -8.91 5.51 12.09
N ASP A 125 -10.17 5.14 12.24
CA ASP A 125 -11.17 6.00 12.89
C ASP A 125 -10.84 6.30 14.35
N ALA A 126 -10.34 5.31 15.08
CA ALA A 126 -9.89 5.49 16.46
C ALA A 126 -8.66 6.42 16.54
N MET A 127 -7.73 6.33 15.60
CA MET A 127 -6.53 7.20 15.56
C MET A 127 -6.86 8.68 15.35
N LYS A 128 -8.02 9.00 14.75
CA LYS A 128 -8.47 10.39 14.53
C LYS A 128 -8.98 11.09 15.79
N ASN A 129 -9.28 10.35 16.87
CA ASN A 129 -9.94 10.85 18.10
C ASN A 129 -9.02 10.74 19.32
#